data_AF-A0A453CQY7-F1
#
_entry.id   AF-A0A453CQY7-F1
#
_cell.length_a   1.000
_cell.length_b   1.000
_cell.length_c   1.000
_cell.angle_alpha   90.00
_cell.angle_beta   90.00
_cell.angle_gamma   90.00
#
_symmetry.space_group_name_H-M   'P 1'
#
loop_
_entity.id
_entity.type
_entity.pdbx_description
1 polymer ?
#
loop_
_entity_poly.entity_id
_entity_poly.type
_entity_poly.pdbx_seq_one_letter_code
_entity_poly.pdbx_strand_id
1 'polypeptide(L)' 'RLEYKVAAIHPDCDTIFLDTCDDETLAAYDMQHRKFHRILNLRKNKAVTFLPYVPLFSDSFAGADGQ' A
#
# COMPACT_ATOMS: atom_id res chain seq x y z
N ARG A 1 6.27 9.92 -20.66
CA ARG A 1 6.77 8.87 -19.76
C ARG A 1 5.82 8.84 -18.60
N LEU A 2 5.25 7.69 -18.22
CA LEU A 2 4.31 7.65 -17.08
C LEU A 2 5.12 7.83 -15.79
N GLU A 3 4.77 8.82 -14.98
CA GLU A 3 5.41 9.06 -13.68
C GLU A 3 4.60 8.39 -12.56
N TYR A 4 5.28 7.56 -11.78
CA TYR A 4 4.74 6.89 -10.62
C TYR A 4 5.33 7.50 -9.35
N LYS A 5 4.47 7.76 -8.36
CA LYS A 5 4.86 8.15 -7.01
C LYS A 5 4.60 6.99 -6.06
N VAL A 6 5.50 6.79 -5.11
CA VAL A 6 5.29 5.81 -4.03
C VAL A 6 4.17 6.31 -3.14
N ALA A 7 3.11 5.52 -3.02
CA ALA A 7 1.97 5.79 -2.14
C ALA A 7 2.16 5.12 -0.78
N ALA A 8 2.64 3.87 -0.76
CA ALA A 8 2.92 3.11 0.47
C ALA A 8 3.90 1.96 0.20
N ILE A 9 4.53 1.45 1.26
CA ILE A 9 5.36 0.24 1.24
C ILE A 9 4.78 -0.71 2.26
N HIS A 10 4.47 -1.94 1.87
CA HIS A 10 4.00 -2.96 2.81
C HIS A 10 5.20 -3.44 3.65
N PRO A 11 5.15 -3.39 4.98
CA PRO A 11 6.30 -3.73 5.83
C PRO A 11 6.73 -5.20 5.69
N ASP A 12 5.78 -6.12 5.48
CA ASP A 12 6.06 -7.57 5.52
C ASP A 12 6.03 -8.32 4.18
N CYS A 13 5.48 -7.72 3.11
CA CYS A 13 5.10 -8.47 1.90
C CYS A 13 5.86 -8.03 0.64
N ASP A 14 7.04 -7.42 0.79
CA ASP A 14 7.90 -6.98 -0.31
C ASP A 14 7.16 -6.25 -1.45
N THR A 15 6.11 -5.50 -1.11
CA THR A 15 5.19 -4.88 -2.08
C THR A 15 5.17 -3.36 -1.91
N ILE A 16 5.37 -2.64 -3.02
CA ILE A 16 5.29 -1.18 -3.08
C ILE A 16 4.00 -0.78 -3.80
N PHE A 17 3.18 0.08 -3.17
CA PHE A 17 2.03 0.69 -3.82
C PHE A 17 2.42 2.00 -4.49
N LEU A 18 1.96 2.18 -5.73
CA LEU A 18 2.32 3.27 -6.61
C LEU A 18 1.05 3.96 -7.12
N ASP A 19 1.03 5.29 -7.13
CA ASP A 19 -0.02 6.10 -7.78
C ASP A 19 0.56 6.82 -9.00
N THR A 20 -0.22 6.92 -10.08
CA THR A 20 0.12 7.73 -11.25
C THR A 20 -0.43 9.14 -11.09
N CYS A 21 0.40 10.15 -11.40
CA CYS A 21 -0.07 11.53 -11.40
C CYS A 21 -1.17 11.77 -12.46
N ASP A 22 -1.06 11.13 -13.62
CA ASP A 22 -1.87 11.48 -14.79
C ASP A 22 -3.13 10.63 -14.98
N ASP A 23 -3.10 9.34 -14.64
CA ASP A 23 -4.18 8.37 -14.99
C ASP A 23 -4.89 7.80 -13.76
N GLU A 24 -4.70 8.46 -12.61
CA GLU A 24 -5.34 8.12 -11.33
C GLU A 24 -5.28 6.62 -11.01
N THR A 25 -4.19 5.94 -11.38
CA THR A 25 -4.12 4.48 -11.32
C THR A 25 -3.29 4.05 -10.14
N LEU A 26 -3.90 3.26 -9.26
CA LEU A 26 -3.19 2.53 -8.21
C LEU A 26 -2.61 1.24 -8.79
N ALA A 27 -1.33 1.04 -8.54
CA ALA A 27 -0.61 -0.17 -8.88
C ALA A 27 0.15 -0.71 -7.66
N ALA A 28 0.47 -1.99 -7.72
CA ALA A 28 1.41 -2.64 -6.82
C ALA A 28 2.61 -3.15 -7.61
N TYR A 29 3.78 -3.01 -7.01
CA TYR A 29 5.02 -3.60 -7.47
C TYR A 29 5.49 -4.61 -6.44
N ASP A 30 5.43 -5.87 -6.82
CA ASP A 30 5.98 -7.00 -6.07
C ASP A 30 7.49 -7.03 -6.31
N MET A 31 8.27 -6.68 -5.30
CA MET A 31 9.73 -6.64 -5.38
C MET A 31 10.36 -8.03 -5.40
N GLN A 32 9.73 -9.00 -4.74
CA GLN A 32 10.23 -10.38 -4.64
C GLN A 32 10.24 -11.04 -6.02
N HIS A 33 9.14 -10.90 -6.76
CA HIS A 33 8.99 -11.46 -8.11
C HIS A 33 9.30 -10.44 -9.22
N ARG A 34 9.56 -9.18 -8.85
CA ARG A 34 9.81 -8.04 -9.75
C ARG A 34 8.66 -7.82 -10.75
N LYS A 35 7.43 -7.96 -10.28
CA LYS A 35 6.21 -7.88 -11.11
C LYS A 35 5.39 -6.64 -10.81
N PHE A 36 4.86 -6.04 -11.87
CA PHE A 36 3.97 -4.89 -11.78
C PHE A 36 2.52 -5.33 -11.98
N HIS A 37 1.65 -4.90 -11.08
CA HIS A 37 0.23 -5.22 -11.05
C HIS A 37 -0.60 -3.94 -11.03
N ARG A 38 -1.50 -3.77 -11.99
CA ARG A 38 -2.48 -2.68 -11.97
C ARG A 38 -3.67 -3.10 -11.12
N ILE A 39 -3.98 -2.34 -10.07
CA ILE A 39 -5.03 -2.69 -9.11
C ILE A 39 -6.35 -2.00 -9.48
N LEU A 40 -6.36 -0.67 -9.53
CA LEU A 40 -7.61 0.09 -9.69
C LEU A 40 -7.39 1.47 -10.31
N ASN A 41 -8.37 1.98 -11.06
CA ASN A 41 -8.44 3.39 -11.45
C ASN A 41 -9.24 4.16 -10.37
N LEU A 42 -8.53 5.01 -9.65
CA LEU A 42 -8.98 5.87 -8.56
C LEU A 42 -9.73 7.08 -9.14
N ARG A 43 -10.95 6.86 -9.64
CA ARG A 43 -11.80 7.93 -10.21
C ARG A 43 -11.73 9.23 -9.41
N LYS A 44 -11.47 10.36 -10.09
CA LYS A 44 -11.61 11.78 -9.69
C LYS A 44 -12.16 12.04 -8.28
N ASN A 45 -11.37 11.73 -7.25
CA ASN A 45 -11.46 12.34 -5.92
C ASN A 45 -10.23 11.96 -5.08
N LYS A 46 -9.05 12.43 -5.50
CA LYS A 46 -7.75 12.20 -4.82
C LYS A 46 -7.61 12.91 -3.45
N ALA A 47 -8.71 13.33 -2.83
CA ALA A 47 -8.69 14.13 -1.60
C ALA A 47 -8.40 13.30 -0.33
N VAL A 48 -8.35 11.98 -0.42
CA VAL A 48 -8.01 11.14 0.74
C VAL A 48 -6.61 10.62 0.55
N THR A 49 -5.66 11.35 1.14
CA THR A 49 -4.32 10.89 1.49
C THR A 49 -4.35 9.38 1.73
N PHE A 50 -3.68 8.61 0.86
CA PHE A 50 -3.44 7.20 1.13
C PHE A 50 -2.71 7.14 2.47
N LEU A 51 -3.44 6.75 3.52
CA LEU A 51 -2.80 6.55 4.80
C LEU A 51 -1.97 5.27 4.63
N PRO A 52 -0.66 5.30 4.95
CA PRO A 52 0.10 4.07 5.00
C PRO A 52 -0.64 3.11 5.92
N TYR A 53 -0.71 1.83 5.54
CA TYR A 53 -1.23 0.80 6.43
C TYR A 53 -0.40 0.86 7.71
N VAL A 54 -1.00 1.38 8.77
CA VAL A 54 -0.47 1.25 10.13
C VAL A 54 -1.10 -0.05 10.62
N PRO A 55 -0.32 -1.13 10.81
CA PRO A 55 -0.82 -2.27 11.55
C PRO A 55 -1.25 -1.73 12.92
N LEU A 56 -2.56 -1.68 13.16
CA LEU A 56 -3.05 -1.54 14.53
C LEU A 56 -2.42 -2.72 15.25
N PHE A 57 -1.59 -2.46 16.27
CA PHE A 57 -1.10 -3.48 17.18
C PHE A 57 -2.30 -4.07 17.95
N SER A 58 -3.15 -4.86 17.28
CA SER A 58 -4.29 -5.57 17.87
C SER A 58 -3.85 -6.69 18.79
N ASP A 59 -2.57 -7.09 18.71
CA ASP A 59 -2.01 -8.21 19.47
C ASP A 59 -1.34 -7.77 20.77
N SER A 60 -1.47 -6.49 21.17
CA SER A 60 -0.79 -5.96 22.37
C SER A 60 -1.29 -6.50 23.71
N PHE A 61 -2.36 -7.31 23.79
CA PHE A 61 -2.91 -7.76 25.09
C PHE A 61 -3.54 -9.17 25.13
N ALA A 62 -3.36 -10.03 24.13
CA ALA A 62 -3.88 -11.41 24.18
C ALA A 62 -2.93 -12.42 24.87
N GLY A 63 -2.11 -11.93 25.81
CA GLY A 63 -1.09 -12.73 26.49
C GLY A 63 -0.77 -12.19 27.88
N ALA A 64 -1.79 -12.03 28.73
CA ALA A 64 -1.62 -11.77 30.15
C ALA A 64 -2.61 -12.58 31.00
N ASP A 65 -2.80 -13.86 30.68
CA ASP A 65 -3.42 -14.83 31.60
C ASP A 65 -2.63 -16.14 31.51
N GLY A 66 -1.50 -16.22 32.24
CA GLY A 66 -0.67 -17.43 32.19
C GLY A 66 0.67 -17.37 32.94
N GLN A 67 0.69 -16.92 34.19
CA GLN A 67 1.56 -17.47 35.24
C GLN A 67 1.12 -17.04 36.63
#